data_AF-A0A511R6H9-F1
#
_entry.id   AF-A0A511R6H9-F1
#
_cell.length_a   1.000
_cell.length_b   1.000
_cell.length_c   1.000
_cell.angle_alpha   90.00
_cell.angle_beta   90.00
_cell.angle_gamma   90.00
#
_symmetry.space_group_name_H-M   'P 1'
#
loop_
_entity.id
_entity.type
_entity.pdbx_description
1 polymer ?
#
loop_
_entity_poly.entity_id
_entity_poly.type
_entity_poly.pdbx_seq_one_letter_code
_entity_poly.pdbx_strand_id
1 'polypeptide(L)'
;MGDLFVVRTAGHALDRAALGSIAFSIEYLRVPLVAVMGHERCGAVKATLEALQNHQRAPDALQSLVNLIRPAFDDYPVTPDMLDFAIQANIRYTVRHLVQTP
;
A
#
# COMPACT_ATOMS: atom_id res chain seq x y z
N MET A 1 20.55 1.50 16.15
CA MET A 1 20.77 1.65 14.68
C MET A 1 21.02 0.26 14.14
N GLY A 2 20.29 -0.16 13.11
CA GLY A 2 20.31 -1.56 12.63
C GLY A 2 19.17 -2.42 13.18
N ASP A 3 18.31 -1.86 14.02
CA ASP A 3 17.21 -2.58 14.68
C ASP A 3 16.02 -2.85 13.73
N LEU A 4 15.87 -2.02 12.69
CA LEU A 4 14.78 -2.11 11.71
C LEU A 4 15.32 -2.01 10.28
N PHE A 5 14.85 -2.92 9.42
CA PHE A 5 14.98 -2.79 7.97
C PHE A 5 13.72 -2.10 7.42
N VAL A 6 13.86 -0.92 6.82
CA VAL A 6 12.72 -0.07 6.46
C VAL A 6 12.56 0.02 4.95
N VAL A 7 11.39 -0.39 4.45
CA VAL A 7 10.92 -0.11 3.09
C VAL A 7 9.81 0.93 3.19
N ARG A 8 9.95 2.06 2.47
CA ARG A 8 8.97 3.14 2.51
C ARG A 8 8.59 3.60 1.10
N THR A 9 7.35 3.33 0.74
CA THR A 9 6.72 3.77 -0.51
C THR A 9 5.44 4.55 -0.19
N ALA A 10 4.92 5.31 -1.16
CA ALA A 10 3.67 6.04 -0.99
C ALA A 10 2.52 5.05 -0.77
N GLY A 11 1.79 5.22 0.35
CA GLY A 11 0.68 4.33 0.71
C GLY A 11 1.08 2.87 0.85
N HIS A 12 2.35 2.60 1.20
CA HIS A 12 2.95 1.26 1.25
C HIS A 12 2.67 0.42 -0.02
N ALA A 13 2.64 1.09 -1.18
CA ALA A 13 2.52 0.46 -2.49
C ALA A 13 3.66 -0.56 -2.72
N LEU A 14 3.27 -1.76 -3.17
CA LEU A 14 4.17 -2.88 -3.39
C LEU A 14 4.53 -3.00 -4.87
N ASP A 15 5.54 -2.24 -5.30
CA ASP A 15 6.18 -2.48 -6.59
C ASP A 15 7.22 -3.61 -6.51
N ARG A 16 7.88 -3.90 -7.63
CA ARG A 16 8.89 -4.98 -7.70
C ARG A 16 10.11 -4.71 -6.80
N ALA A 17 10.50 -3.45 -6.63
CA ALA A 17 11.66 -3.09 -5.82
C ALA A 17 11.35 -3.21 -4.33
N ALA A 18 10.14 -2.81 -3.92
CA ALA A 18 9.65 -2.97 -2.56
C ALA A 18 9.54 -4.45 -2.18
N LEU A 19 8.93 -5.28 -3.03
CA LEU A 19 8.83 -6.73 -2.82
C LEU A 19 10.22 -7.39 -2.73
N GLY A 20 11.13 -7.06 -3.65
CA GLY A 20 12.50 -7.57 -3.62
C GLY A 20 13.26 -7.18 -2.36
N SER A 21 13.03 -5.96 -1.85
CA SER A 21 13.65 -5.47 -0.61
C SER A 21 13.12 -6.21 0.62
N ILE A 22 11.82 -6.51 0.66
CA ILE A 22 11.21 -7.31 1.73
C ILE A 22 11.74 -8.75 1.68
N ALA A 23 11.75 -9.38 0.51
CA ALA A 23 12.31 -10.72 0.33
C ALA A 23 13.78 -10.79 0.75
N PHE A 24 14.58 -9.79 0.40
CA PHE A 24 15.97 -9.69 0.84
C PHE A 24 16.09 -9.68 2.37
N SER A 25 15.24 -8.90 3.05
CA SER A 25 15.24 -8.84 4.52
C SER A 25 14.91 -10.20 5.16
N ILE A 26 14.06 -10.99 4.52
CA ILE A 26 13.69 -12.33 4.98
C ILE A 26 14.83 -13.32 4.73
N GLU A 27 15.29 -13.43 3.47
CA GLU A 27 16.24 -14.46 3.05
C GLU A 27 17.66 -14.24 3.59
N TYR A 28 18.13 -12.99 3.56
CA TYR A 28 19.51 -12.65 3.84
C TYR A 28 19.71 -12.06 5.24
N LEU A 29 18.74 -11.29 5.74
CA LEU A 29 18.82 -10.69 7.08
C LEU A 29 18.06 -11.48 8.15
N ARG A 30 17.27 -12.49 7.75
CA ARG A 30 16.54 -13.38 8.66
C ARG A 30 15.65 -12.63 9.63
N VAL A 31 14.98 -11.56 9.17
CA VAL A 31 14.05 -10.81 10.02
C VAL A 31 12.89 -11.73 10.46
N PRO A 32 12.58 -11.79 11.77
CA PRO A 32 11.53 -12.68 12.26
C PRO A 32 10.13 -12.08 12.12
N LEU A 33 10.02 -10.79 11.77
CA LEU A 33 8.77 -10.06 11.70
C LEU A 33 8.80 -9.03 10.56
N VAL A 34 7.73 -9.03 9.77
CA VAL A 34 7.40 -7.96 8.83
C VAL A 34 6.17 -7.22 9.36
N ALA A 35 6.29 -5.91 9.53
CA ALA A 35 5.18 -5.06 10.00
C ALA A 35 4.78 -4.06 8.90
N VAL A 36 3.50 -4.05 8.53
CA VAL A 36 2.92 -3.05 7.64
C VAL A 36 2.35 -1.90 8.47
N MET A 37 2.90 -0.70 8.30
CA MET A 37 2.48 0.49 9.05
C MET A 37 1.73 1.47 8.15
N GLY A 38 0.43 1.59 8.36
CA GLY A 38 -0.37 2.71 7.85
C GLY A 38 -0.38 3.88 8.83
N HIS A 39 -1.02 4.97 8.42
CA HIS A 39 -1.17 6.17 9.26
C HIS A 39 -2.46 6.92 8.87
N GLU A 40 -2.98 7.74 9.78
CA GLU A 40 -4.14 8.59 9.49
C GLU A 40 -3.86 9.57 8.34
N ARG A 41 -4.92 9.97 7.63
CA ARG A 41 -4.84 10.99 6.56
C ARG A 41 -3.80 10.67 5.47
N CYS A 42 -3.66 9.40 5.10
CA CYS A 42 -2.73 8.97 4.05
C CYS A 42 -3.06 9.61 2.69
N GLY A 43 -2.14 10.45 2.20
CA GLY A 43 -2.31 11.19 0.94
C GLY A 43 -2.40 10.29 -0.30
N ALA A 44 -1.68 9.16 -0.32
CA ALA A 44 -1.72 8.23 -1.45
C ALA A 44 -3.07 7.51 -1.57
N VAL A 45 -3.63 7.09 -0.43
CA VAL A 45 -4.98 6.50 -0.37
C VAL A 45 -6.02 7.55 -0.75
N LYS A 46 -5.91 8.78 -0.21
CA LYS A 46 -6.81 9.89 -0.56
C LYS A 46 -6.79 10.19 -2.06
N ALA A 47 -5.61 10.34 -2.66
CA ALA A 47 -5.48 10.59 -4.09
C ALA A 47 -6.07 9.45 -4.94
N THR A 48 -5.96 8.21 -4.46
CA THR A 48 -6.59 7.05 -5.11
C THR A 48 -8.12 7.16 -5.07
N LEU A 49 -8.70 7.51 -3.91
CA LEU A 49 -10.14 7.74 -3.79
C LEU A 49 -10.63 8.87 -4.69
N GLU A 50 -9.92 9.99 -4.73
CA GLU A 50 -10.26 11.15 -5.58
C GLU A 50 -10.21 10.79 -7.08
N ALA A 51 -9.22 10.01 -7.51
CA ALA A 51 -9.14 9.53 -8.90
C ALA A 51 -10.34 8.63 -9.26
N LEU A 52 -10.79 7.80 -8.33
CA LEU A 52 -11.96 6.94 -8.52
C LEU A 52 -13.27 7.73 -8.54
N GLN A 53 -13.45 8.70 -7.63
CA GLN A 53 -14.64 9.55 -7.54
C GLN A 53 -14.84 10.40 -8.81
N ASN A 54 -13.75 10.95 -9.34
CA ASN A 54 -13.82 11.82 -10.50
C ASN A 54 -13.89 11.05 -11.83
N HIS A 55 -13.79 9.71 -11.80
CA HIS A 55 -13.64 8.86 -12.98
C HIS A 55 -12.53 9.35 -13.93
N GLN A 56 -11.48 9.97 -13.36
CA GLN A 56 -10.38 10.57 -14.10
C GLN A 56 -9.10 9.80 -13.83
N ARG A 57 -8.34 9.59 -14.90
CA ARG A 57 -7.00 9.03 -14.80
C ARG A 57 -6.10 10.04 -14.09
N ALA A 58 -5.35 9.59 -13.10
CA ALA A 58 -4.31 10.40 -12.49
C ALA A 58 -3.16 10.62 -13.50
N PRO A 59 -2.31 11.65 -13.33
CA PRO A 59 -1.06 11.76 -14.08
C PRO A 59 -0.27 10.46 -14.04
N ASP A 60 0.46 10.11 -15.11
CA ASP A 60 1.02 8.76 -15.31
C ASP A 60 1.81 8.22 -14.10
N ALA A 61 2.66 9.05 -13.49
CA ALA A 61 3.43 8.67 -12.31
C ALA A 61 2.55 8.36 -11.08
N LEU A 62 1.40 9.02 -10.94
CA LEU A 62 0.43 8.76 -9.87
C LEU A 62 -0.49 7.59 -10.21
N GLN A 63 -0.77 7.36 -11.50
CA GLN A 63 -1.64 6.26 -11.92
C GLN A 63 -1.07 4.89 -11.53
N SER A 64 0.26 4.74 -11.49
CA SER A 64 0.90 3.52 -10.98
C SER A 64 0.55 3.26 -9.51
N LEU A 65 0.54 4.30 -8.66
CA LEU A 65 0.12 4.22 -7.26
C LEU A 65 -1.36 3.89 -7.12
N VAL A 66 -2.21 4.54 -7.93
CA VAL A 66 -3.65 4.26 -7.98
C VAL A 66 -3.87 2.77 -8.27
N ASN A 67 -3.17 2.22 -9.27
CA ASN A 67 -3.31 0.81 -9.65
C ASN A 67 -2.85 -0.17 -8.55
N LEU A 68 -1.86 0.21 -7.74
CA LEU A 68 -1.35 -0.62 -6.65
C LEU A 68 -2.21 -0.54 -5.37
N ILE A 69 -2.86 0.60 -5.13
CA ILE A 69 -3.64 0.85 -3.90
C ILE A 69 -5.12 0.49 -4.08
N ARG A 70 -5.70 0.83 -5.23
CA ARG A 70 -7.13 0.63 -5.55
C ARG A 70 -7.66 -0.77 -5.19
N PRO A 71 -6.96 -1.88 -5.48
CA PRO A 71 -7.48 -3.22 -5.19
C PRO A 71 -7.77 -3.49 -3.72
N ALA A 72 -7.23 -2.67 -2.81
CA ALA A 72 -7.50 -2.78 -1.39
C ALA A 72 -8.97 -2.54 -1.02
N PHE A 73 -9.71 -1.80 -1.84
CA PHE A 73 -11.08 -1.40 -1.56
C PHE A 73 -12.00 -1.40 -2.80
N ASP A 74 -11.64 -2.17 -3.84
CA ASP A 74 -12.45 -2.29 -5.07
C ASP A 74 -13.86 -2.89 -4.84
N ASP A 75 -14.01 -3.70 -3.79
CA ASP A 75 -15.29 -4.33 -3.42
C ASP A 75 -16.21 -3.39 -2.61
N TYR A 76 -15.80 -2.13 -2.38
CA TYR A 76 -16.53 -1.18 -1.56
C TYR A 76 -16.98 0.03 -2.38
N PRO A 77 -18.20 0.56 -2.15
CA PRO A 77 -18.65 1.78 -2.80
C PRO A 77 -17.75 2.94 -2.38
N VAL A 78 -17.38 3.78 -3.34
CA VAL A 78 -16.54 4.95 -3.06
C VAL A 78 -17.38 6.09 -2.53
N THR A 79 -17.21 6.46 -1.26
CA THR A 79 -17.92 7.57 -0.60
C THR A 79 -16.95 8.65 -0.08
N PRO A 80 -17.41 9.90 0.12
CA PRO A 80 -16.53 10.98 0.61
C PRO A 80 -15.91 10.74 1.99
N ASP A 81 -16.54 9.94 2.84
CA ASP A 81 -16.20 9.70 4.24
C ASP A 81 -15.42 8.39 4.48
N MET A 82 -15.10 7.63 3.42
CA MET A 82 -14.47 6.31 3.56
C MET A 82 -12.96 6.32 3.83
N LEU A 83 -12.30 7.47 3.97
CA LEU A 83 -10.83 7.55 3.98
C LEU A 83 -10.20 6.66 5.07
N ASP A 84 -10.71 6.73 6.30
CA ASP A 84 -10.17 5.93 7.40
C ASP A 84 -10.38 4.42 7.16
N PHE A 85 -11.53 4.05 6.61
CA PHE A 85 -11.80 2.69 6.19
C PHE A 85 -10.82 2.23 5.10
N ALA A 86 -10.63 3.04 4.05
CA ALA A 86 -9.75 2.73 2.93
C ALA A 86 -8.28 2.58 3.38
N ILE A 87 -7.84 3.37 4.36
CA ILE A 87 -6.52 3.22 4.98
C ILE A 87 -6.39 1.85 5.64
N GLN A 88 -7.37 1.45 6.47
CA GLN A 88 -7.35 0.14 7.14
C GLN A 88 -7.45 -1.01 6.12
N ALA A 89 -8.25 -0.86 5.09
CA ALA A 89 -8.37 -1.81 3.99
C ALA A 89 -7.03 -1.97 3.24
N ASN A 90 -6.32 -0.86 2.98
CA ASN A 90 -5.01 -0.87 2.32
C ASN A 90 -3.95 -1.60 3.15
N ILE A 91 -3.92 -1.39 4.47
CA ILE A 91 -3.01 -2.12 5.38
C ILE A 91 -3.30 -3.62 5.28
N ARG A 92 -4.56 -4.02 5.43
CA ARG A 92 -4.97 -5.44 5.38
C ARG A 92 -4.70 -6.06 4.00
N TYR A 93 -4.90 -5.31 2.92
CA TYR A 93 -4.59 -5.74 1.57
C TYR A 93 -3.09 -6.01 1.41
N THR A 94 -2.26 -5.08 1.86
CA THR A 94 -0.79 -5.21 1.82
C THR A 94 -0.32 -6.42 2.63
N VAL A 95 -0.85 -6.61 3.85
CA VAL A 95 -0.55 -7.80 4.67
C VAL A 95 -0.94 -9.09 3.96
N ARG A 96 -2.16 -9.17 3.40
CA ARG A 96 -2.61 -10.35 2.64
C ARG A 96 -1.70 -10.63 1.44
N HIS A 97 -1.31 -9.60 0.70
CA HIS A 97 -0.41 -9.74 -0.45
C HIS A 97 0.94 -10.33 -0.03
N LEU A 98 1.53 -9.84 1.06
CA LEU A 98 2.81 -10.34 1.57
C LEU A 98 2.72 -11.78 2.11
N VAL A 99 1.62 -12.15 2.76
CA VAL A 99 1.40 -13.54 3.23
C VAL A 99 1.24 -14.53 2.07
N GLN A 100 0.73 -14.07 0.93
CA GLN A 100 0.53 -14.88 -0.27
C GLN A 100 1.74 -14.88 -1.22
N THR A 101 2.72 -14.03 -0.98
CA THR A 101 3.94 -13.95 -1.78
C THR A 101 4.97 -14.92 -1.18
N PRO A 102 5.45 -15.91 -1.95
CA PRO A 102 6.41 -16.91 -1.48
C PRO A 102 7.78 -16.33 -1.14
#